data_AF-A0AAW7IG05-F1
#
_entry.id   AF-A0AAW7IG05-F1
#
_cell.length_a   1.000
_cell.length_b   1.000
_cell.length_c   1.000
_cell.angle_alpha   90.00
_cell.angle_beta   90.00
_cell.angle_gamma   90.00
#
_symmetry.space_group_name_H-M   'P 1'
#
loop_
_entity.id
_entity.type
_entity.pdbx_description
1 polymer ?
#
loop_
_entity_poly.entity_id
_entity_poly.type
_entity_poly.pdbx_seq_one_letter_code
_entity_poly.pdbx_strand_id
1 'polypeptide(L)'
;MCFNDNCSPQAQIFQESISGNFNNATAAATTTTVWSAPAGAYFSGTFEIFNSASSPAATPVTATMTSTPAGALSATAGNSDTQSVDQPTDFAITVPAGASGKFCINLYKRVLA
;
A
#
# COMPACT_ATOMS: atom_id res chain seq x y z
N MET A 1 -16.00 -29.92 -32.88
CA MET A 1 -14.66 -29.54 -33.37
C MET A 1 -14.58 -28.02 -33.23
N CYS A 2 -13.83 -27.51 -32.25
CA CYS A 2 -13.57 -26.08 -32.13
C CYS A 2 -12.43 -25.74 -33.09
N PHE A 3 -12.72 -24.93 -34.10
CA PHE A 3 -11.71 -24.41 -35.03
C PHE A 3 -11.14 -23.12 -34.41
N ASN A 4 -9.82 -23.08 -34.21
CA ASN A 4 -9.00 -21.97 -33.67
C ASN A 4 -9.12 -21.66 -32.17
N ASP A 5 -8.27 -22.31 -31.36
CA ASP A 5 -7.50 -21.81 -30.20
C ASP A 5 -8.05 -20.68 -29.30
N ASN A 6 -9.35 -20.61 -29.01
CA ASN A 6 -9.88 -19.55 -28.13
C ASN A 6 -10.96 -20.03 -27.15
N CYS A 7 -10.82 -21.26 -26.61
CA CYS A 7 -11.77 -21.83 -25.64
C CYS A 7 -11.55 -21.41 -24.17
N SER A 8 -10.62 -20.49 -23.88
CA SER A 8 -10.47 -19.91 -22.54
C SER A 8 -10.27 -18.41 -22.65
N PRO A 9 -11.05 -17.59 -21.93
CA PRO A 9 -10.85 -16.16 -21.95
C PRO A 9 -9.43 -15.81 -21.51
N GLN A 10 -8.79 -14.89 -22.22
CA GLN A 10 -7.44 -14.46 -21.90
C GLN A 10 -7.43 -13.83 -20.50
N ALA A 11 -6.43 -14.18 -19.69
CA ALA A 11 -6.25 -13.57 -18.37
C ALA A 11 -6.09 -12.05 -18.52
N GLN A 12 -6.95 -11.28 -17.87
CA GLN A 12 -6.89 -9.82 -17.87
C GLN A 12 -6.12 -9.34 -16.64
N ILE A 13 -5.32 -8.29 -16.80
CA ILE A 13 -4.67 -7.60 -15.68
C ILE A 13 -5.49 -6.38 -15.32
N PHE A 14 -5.89 -6.29 -14.05
CA PHE A 14 -6.53 -5.11 -13.50
C PHE A 14 -5.57 -4.40 -12.57
N GLN A 15 -5.56 -3.07 -12.66
CA GLN A 15 -4.89 -2.19 -11.71
C GLN A 15 -5.94 -1.53 -10.81
N GLU A 16 -5.70 -1.56 -9.51
CA GLU A 16 -6.49 -0.84 -8.52
C GLU A 16 -5.62 0.25 -7.88
N SER A 17 -6.17 1.44 -7.72
CA SER A 17 -5.49 2.56 -7.07
C SER A 17 -6.31 3.00 -5.86
N ILE A 18 -5.67 3.00 -4.69
CA ILE A 18 -6.31 3.32 -3.41
C ILE A 18 -5.46 4.39 -2.73
N SER A 19 -6.07 5.54 -2.48
CA SER A 19 -5.39 6.66 -1.82
C SER A 19 -6.22 7.16 -0.64
N GLY A 20 -5.54 7.60 0.40
CA GLY A 20 -6.17 8.15 1.59
C GLY A 20 -5.28 9.11 2.33
N ASN A 21 -5.84 9.71 3.38
CA ASN A 21 -5.11 10.58 4.30
C ASN A 21 -5.06 9.92 5.67
N PHE A 22 -4.02 10.23 6.44
CA PHE A 22 -3.95 9.90 7.86
C PHE A 22 -3.67 11.17 8.67
N ASN A 23 -4.21 11.21 9.88
CA ASN A 23 -4.00 12.29 10.83
C ASN A 23 -4.09 11.70 12.24
N ASN A 24 -3.03 11.85 13.02
CA ASN A 24 -3.01 11.45 14.41
C ASN A 24 -2.95 12.69 15.32
N ALA A 25 -4.11 13.17 15.76
CA ALA A 25 -4.21 14.28 16.71
C ALA A 25 -4.03 13.84 18.19
N THR A 26 -3.75 12.56 18.45
CA THR A 26 -3.64 12.03 19.82
C THR A 26 -2.24 12.22 20.41
N ALA A 27 -2.09 11.98 21.71
CA ALA A 27 -0.82 12.15 22.44
C ALA A 27 0.17 10.98 22.25
N ALA A 28 -0.22 9.90 21.57
CA ALA A 28 0.61 8.71 21.38
C ALA A 28 0.66 8.30 19.90
N ALA A 29 1.66 7.51 19.52
CA ALA A 29 1.72 6.92 18.18
C ALA A 29 0.60 5.88 18.02
N THR A 30 -0.01 5.84 16.83
CA THR A 30 -1.10 4.92 16.51
C THR A 30 -0.77 4.15 15.24
N THR A 31 -0.99 2.84 15.25
CA THR A 31 -0.85 1.98 14.07
C THR A 31 -2.23 1.60 13.55
N THR A 32 -2.45 1.80 12.25
CA THR A 32 -3.71 1.47 11.59
C THR A 32 -3.44 0.70 10.30
N THR A 33 -4.11 -0.44 10.14
CA THR A 33 -4.17 -1.14 8.86
C THR A 33 -5.14 -0.40 7.94
N VAL A 34 -4.60 0.21 6.89
CA VAL A 34 -5.39 1.01 5.94
C VAL A 34 -5.83 0.22 4.71
N TRP A 35 -5.23 -0.95 4.50
CA TRP A 35 -5.59 -1.88 3.44
C TRP A 35 -5.24 -3.32 3.82
N SER A 36 -6.05 -4.26 3.36
CA SER A 36 -5.82 -5.69 3.52
C SER A 36 -6.49 -6.47 2.39
N ALA A 37 -5.93 -7.62 2.03
CA ALA A 37 -6.50 -8.55 1.06
C ALA A 37 -6.15 -10.01 1.41
N PRO A 38 -6.95 -10.99 0.94
CA PRO A 38 -6.56 -12.39 1.02
C PRO A 38 -5.24 -12.68 0.28
N ALA A 39 -4.49 -13.68 0.75
CA ALA A 39 -3.27 -14.13 0.09
C ALA A 39 -3.54 -14.55 -1.37
N GLY A 40 -2.68 -14.10 -2.28
CA GLY A 40 -2.79 -14.38 -3.72
C GLY A 40 -3.81 -13.52 -4.49
N ALA A 41 -4.52 -12.59 -3.82
CA ALA A 41 -5.47 -11.69 -4.50
C ALA A 41 -4.75 -10.72 -5.47
N TYR A 42 -3.55 -10.28 -5.11
CA TYR A 42 -2.70 -9.40 -5.92
C TYR A 42 -1.34 -10.05 -6.11
N PHE A 43 -0.77 -9.91 -7.31
CA PHE A 43 0.56 -10.45 -7.60
C PHE A 43 1.67 -9.43 -7.34
N SER A 44 1.36 -8.13 -7.41
CA SER A 44 2.32 -7.05 -7.14
C SER A 44 1.59 -5.79 -6.68
N GLY A 45 2.28 -4.93 -5.96
CA GLY A 45 1.80 -3.58 -5.64
C GLY A 45 2.91 -2.60 -5.30
N THR A 46 2.62 -1.31 -5.49
CA THR A 46 3.46 -0.18 -5.10
C THR A 46 2.74 0.60 -4.03
N PHE A 47 3.44 0.89 -2.94
CA PHE A 47 2.92 1.58 -1.78
C PHE A 47 3.75 2.83 -1.54
N GLU A 48 3.08 3.92 -1.20
CA GLU A 48 3.72 5.19 -0.89
C GLU A 48 3.10 5.78 0.37
N ILE A 49 3.94 6.37 1.22
CA ILE A 49 3.53 7.29 2.27
C ILE A 49 4.18 8.64 2.03
N PHE A 50 3.41 9.71 2.26
CA PHE A 50 3.90 11.07 2.35
C PHE A 50 3.64 11.59 3.75
N ASN A 51 4.67 12.07 4.44
CA ASN A 51 4.54 12.72 5.74
C ASN A 51 4.54 14.24 5.56
N SER A 52 3.49 14.91 6.03
CA SER A 52 3.34 16.36 5.90
C SER A 52 4.54 17.10 6.49
N ALA A 53 4.96 18.20 5.85
CA ALA A 53 5.99 19.09 6.39
C ALA A 53 5.57 19.75 7.73
N SER A 54 4.27 19.77 8.03
CA SER A 54 3.74 20.27 9.31
C SER A 54 3.82 19.24 10.45
N SER A 55 4.21 18.00 10.17
CA SER A 55 4.36 16.96 11.19
C SER A 55 5.60 17.21 12.06
N PRO A 56 5.66 16.67 13.29
CA PRO A 56 6.86 16.75 14.12
C PRO A 56 8.08 16.14 13.42
N ALA A 57 9.18 16.89 13.36
CA ALA A 57 10.39 16.46 12.64
C ALA A 57 11.14 15.30 13.32
N ALA A 58 10.94 15.11 14.63
CA ALA A 58 11.70 14.17 15.44
C ALA A 58 11.35 12.69 15.20
N THR A 59 10.21 12.38 14.59
CA THR A 59 9.76 11.00 14.41
C THR A 59 9.14 10.81 13.03
N PRO A 60 9.66 9.88 12.20
CA PRO A 60 9.08 9.59 10.90
C PRO A 60 7.72 8.88 11.04
N VAL A 61 6.89 9.03 10.01
CA VAL A 61 5.78 8.10 9.78
C VAL A 61 6.38 6.84 9.17
N THR A 62 6.07 5.69 9.73
CA THR A 62 6.55 4.40 9.21
C THR A 62 5.38 3.57 8.74
N ALA A 63 5.61 2.68 7.78
CA ALA A 63 4.60 1.72 7.36
C ALA A 63 5.23 0.35 7.09
N THR A 64 4.44 -0.70 7.19
CA THR A 64 4.85 -2.09 6.93
C THR A 64 3.86 -2.77 6.00
N MET A 65 4.37 -3.67 5.17
CA MET A 65 3.58 -4.53 4.30
C MET A 65 3.97 -5.99 4.55
N THR A 66 2.97 -6.83 4.79
CA THR A 66 3.12 -8.27 4.72
C THR A 66 3.13 -8.68 3.25
N SER A 67 4.33 -8.99 2.74
CA SER A 67 4.62 -9.29 1.33
C SER A 67 5.89 -10.14 1.18
N THR A 68 6.28 -10.50 -0.05
CA THR A 68 7.52 -11.24 -0.33
C THR A 68 8.41 -10.46 -1.31
N PRO A 69 9.53 -9.84 -0.89
CA PRO A 69 9.98 -9.67 0.51
C PRO A 69 9.04 -8.75 1.30
N ALA A 70 9.17 -8.78 2.64
CA ALA A 70 8.41 -7.87 3.50
C ALA A 70 8.78 -6.41 3.20
N GLY A 71 7.75 -5.56 3.09
CA GLY A 71 7.91 -4.14 2.80
C GLY A 71 7.98 -3.30 4.07
N ALA A 72 8.76 -2.22 4.02
CA ALA A 72 8.83 -1.22 5.08
C ALA A 72 9.13 0.15 4.48
N LEU A 73 8.39 1.16 4.94
CA LEU A 73 8.56 2.57 4.54
C LEU A 73 8.85 3.43 5.78
N SER A 74 9.60 4.51 5.59
CA SER A 74 9.87 5.51 6.61
C SER A 74 10.01 6.92 5.99
N ALA A 75 9.00 7.76 6.18
CA ALA A 75 8.97 9.13 5.70
C ALA A 75 9.14 10.14 6.84
N THR A 76 10.22 10.92 6.81
CA THR A 76 10.38 12.10 7.67
C THR A 76 9.45 13.23 7.21
N ALA A 77 9.18 14.20 8.08
CA ALA A 77 8.32 15.34 7.75
C ALA A 77 8.77 16.05 6.46
N GLY A 78 7.84 16.25 5.53
CA GLY A 78 8.06 16.88 4.23
C GLY A 78 8.49 15.94 3.11
N ASN A 79 8.70 14.65 3.38
CA ASN A 79 9.17 13.68 2.40
C ASN A 79 8.15 12.57 2.13
N SER A 80 8.30 11.92 0.98
CA SER A 80 7.65 10.64 0.65
C SER A 80 8.65 9.49 0.73
N ASP A 81 8.14 8.30 0.99
CA ASP A 81 8.86 7.04 0.78
C ASP A 81 7.96 6.07 0.01
N THR A 82 8.54 5.29 -0.90
CA THR A 82 7.81 4.39 -1.79
C THR A 82 8.53 3.07 -2.00
N GLN A 83 7.76 1.98 -2.08
CA GLN A 83 8.29 0.64 -2.30
C GLN A 83 7.30 -0.21 -3.08
N SER A 84 7.84 -1.02 -4.00
CA SER A 84 7.10 -2.08 -4.67
C SER A 84 7.42 -3.43 -4.03
N VAL A 85 6.38 -4.26 -3.86
CA VAL A 85 6.49 -5.59 -3.26
C VAL A 85 5.61 -6.60 -4.00
N ASP A 86 5.97 -7.88 -3.91
CA ASP A 86 5.18 -8.95 -4.52
C ASP A 86 4.26 -9.61 -3.49
N GLN A 87 3.08 -10.01 -3.97
CA GLN A 87 2.05 -10.70 -3.19
C GLN A 87 1.71 -10.00 -1.85
N PRO A 88 1.38 -8.70 -1.85
CA PRO A 88 1.01 -8.00 -0.62
C PRO A 88 -0.33 -8.52 -0.07
N THR A 89 -0.44 -8.54 1.26
CA THR A 89 -1.65 -8.97 1.98
C THR A 89 -2.18 -7.93 2.96
N ASP A 90 -1.31 -7.03 3.43
CA ASP A 90 -1.72 -5.88 4.24
C ASP A 90 -0.83 -4.66 3.98
N PHE A 91 -1.29 -3.54 4.51
CA PHE A 91 -0.52 -2.32 4.65
C PHE A 91 -0.95 -1.58 5.92
N ALA A 92 -0.02 -1.46 6.86
CA ALA A 92 -0.24 -0.79 8.13
C ALA A 92 0.68 0.42 8.26
N ILE A 93 0.11 1.56 8.69
CA ILE A 93 0.83 2.81 8.88
C ILE A 93 0.86 3.13 10.38
N THR A 94 2.05 3.38 10.90
CA THR A 94 2.28 3.90 12.25
C THR A 94 2.53 5.40 12.17
N VAL A 95 1.60 6.17 12.70
CA VAL A 95 1.60 7.63 12.66
C VAL A 95 1.97 8.17 14.04
N PRO A 96 3.08 8.91 14.19
CA PRO A 96 3.44 9.57 15.45
C PRO A 96 2.38 10.57 15.92
N ALA A 97 2.40 10.91 17.21
CA ALA A 97 1.53 11.94 17.78
C ALA A 97 1.70 13.28 17.04
N GLY A 98 0.59 13.89 16.62
CA GLY A 98 0.58 15.16 15.89
C GLY A 98 1.00 15.08 14.42
N ALA A 99 1.32 13.90 13.89
CA ALA A 99 1.70 13.74 12.49
C ALA A 99 0.48 13.55 11.58
N SER A 100 0.61 13.99 10.34
CA SER A 100 -0.42 13.83 9.31
C SER A 100 0.21 13.66 7.93
N GLY A 101 -0.55 13.14 6.98
CA GLY A 101 -0.01 12.84 5.67
C GLY A 101 -0.98 12.05 4.80
N LYS A 102 -0.42 11.43 3.77
CA LYS A 102 -1.17 10.69 2.74
C LYS A 102 -0.53 9.36 2.46
N PHE A 103 -1.34 8.44 1.95
CA PHE A 103 -0.84 7.19 1.39
C PHE A 103 -1.50 6.92 0.04
N CYS A 104 -0.75 6.25 -0.83
CA CYS A 104 -1.21 5.79 -2.13
C CYS A 104 -0.75 4.34 -2.33
N ILE A 105 -1.65 3.52 -2.88
CA ILE A 105 -1.40 2.12 -3.17
C ILE A 105 -1.82 1.87 -4.61
N ASN A 106 -0.95 1.25 -5.40
CA ASN A 106 -1.28 0.71 -6.71
C ASN A 106 -1.11 -0.80 -6.67
N LEU A 107 -2.17 -1.55 -6.96
CA LEU A 107 -2.20 -3.01 -6.87
C LEU A 107 -2.51 -3.62 -8.23
N TYR A 108 -1.91 -4.77 -8.51
CA TYR A 108 -2.09 -5.49 -9.77
C TYR A 108 -2.59 -6.91 -9.52
N LYS A 109 -3.70 -7.28 -10.16
CA LYS A 109 -4.30 -8.61 -10.08
C LYS A 109 -4.58 -9.20 -11.45
N ARG A 110 -4.62 -10.53 -11.52
CA ARG A 110 -5.05 -11.27 -12.72
C ARG A 110 -6.47 -11.79 -12.50
N VAL A 111 -7.34 -11.61 -13.48
CA VAL A 111 -8.69 -12.16 -13.50
C VAL A 111 -8.82 -13.04 -14.72
N LEU A 112 -9.22 -14.29 -14.51
CA LEU A 112 -9.65 -15.18 -15.58
C LEU A 112 -11.11 -14.82 -15.89
N ALA A 113 -11.38 -14.42 -17.12
CA ALA A 113 -12.74 -14.19 -17.59
C ALA A 113 -13.45 -15.52 -17.91
#